data_AF-A0A0Q1FCD8-F1
#
_entry.id   AF-A0A0Q1FCD8-F1
#
_cell.length_a   1.000
_cell.length_b   1.000
_cell.length_c   1.000
_cell.angle_alpha   90.00
_cell.angle_beta   90.00
_cell.angle_gamma   90.00
#
_symmetry.space_group_name_H-M   'P 1'
#
loop_
_entity.id
_entity.type
_entity.pdbx_description
1 polymer ?
#
loop_
_entity_poly.entity_id
_entity_poly.type
_entity_poly.pdbx_seq_one_letter_code
_entity_poly.pdbx_strand_id
1 'polypeptide(L)' 'MDPATSQVFKVKFIKLTMLLNVIMLLYAGAVVAYFLLGADLNLPVAIVLGGAAVLLSLYFRKAYAREKAWLHAQN' A
#
# COMPACT_ATOMS: atom_id res chain seq x y z
N MET A 1 -2.60 26.91 -6.91
CA MET A 1 -3.53 26.04 -6.14
C MET A 1 -4.17 26.88 -5.07
N ASP A 2 -5.50 26.87 -5.03
CA ASP A 2 -6.27 27.46 -3.92
C ASP A 2 -5.89 26.77 -2.58
N PRO A 3 -5.81 27.48 -1.45
CA PRO A 3 -5.43 26.91 -0.16
C PRO A 3 -6.29 25.71 0.27
N ALA A 4 -7.57 25.67 -0.08
CA ALA A 4 -8.45 24.55 0.22
C ALA A 4 -8.06 23.29 -0.57
N THR A 5 -7.64 23.47 -1.83
CA THR A 5 -7.21 22.37 -2.71
C THR A 5 -5.90 21.71 -2.21
N SER A 6 -4.98 22.52 -1.69
CA SER A 6 -3.71 22.04 -1.11
C SER A 6 -3.94 21.15 0.12
N GLN A 7 -4.90 21.50 0.99
CA GLN A 7 -5.24 20.68 2.15
C GLN A 7 -5.84 19.32 1.74
N VAL A 8 -6.75 19.32 0.77
CA VAL A 8 -7.35 18.09 0.25
C VAL A 8 -6.29 17.15 -0.35
N PHE A 9 -5.33 17.70 -1.10
CA PHE A 9 -4.20 16.93 -1.62
C PHE A 9 -3.35 16.31 -0.50
N LYS A 10 -3.00 17.07 0.55
CA LYS A 10 -2.20 16.55 1.67
C LYS A 10 -2.88 15.35 2.34
N VAL A 11 -4.19 15.42 2.59
CA VAL A 11 -4.95 14.31 3.18
C VAL A 11 -4.95 13.08 2.27
N LYS A 12 -5.19 13.27 0.97
CA LYS A 12 -5.13 12.19 -0.03
C LYS A 12 -3.75 11.54 -0.09
N PHE A 13 -2.69 12.34 -0.04
CA PHE A 13 -1.31 11.87 -0.06
C PHE A 13 -0.95 11.09 1.20
N ILE A 14 -1.32 11.59 2.38
CA ILE A 14 -1.10 10.89 3.66
C ILE A 14 -1.77 9.52 3.63
N LYS A 15 -3.03 9.44 3.17
CA LYS A 15 -3.75 8.17 3.05
C LYS A 15 -3.02 7.18 2.13
N LEU A 16 -2.48 7.68 1.01
CA LEU A 16 -1.75 6.86 0.07
C LEU A 16 -0.43 6.35 0.67
N THR A 17 0.35 7.23 1.29
CA THR A 17 1.62 6.89 1.95
C THR A 17 1.40 5.90 3.09
N MET A 18 0.34 6.05 3.88
CA MET A 18 -0.03 5.10 4.93
C MET A 18 -0.34 3.72 4.35
N LEU A 19 -1.11 3.65 3.26
CA LEU A 19 -1.39 2.40 2.56
C LEU A 19 -0.12 1.73 2.02
N LEU A 20 0.81 2.52 1.46
CA LEU A 20 2.10 2.00 1.01
C LEU A 20 2.91 1.41 2.16
N ASN A 21 2.93 2.05 3.33
CA ASN A 21 3.61 1.52 4.51
C ASN A 21 2.99 0.18 4.97
N VAL A 22 1.67 0.05 4.94
CA VAL A 22 1.00 -1.22 5.24
C VAL A 22 1.44 -2.32 4.27
N ILE A 23 1.53 -2.01 2.96
CA ILE A 23 2.03 -2.96 1.95
C ILE A 23 3.46 -3.39 2.26
N MET A 24 4.34 -2.44 2.60
CA MET A 24 5.73 -2.73 2.95
C MET A 24 5.83 -3.62 4.19
N LEU A 25 5.02 -3.36 5.22
CA LEU A 25 4.95 -4.19 6.43
C LEU A 25 4.46 -5.61 6.13
N LEU A 26 3.48 -5.77 5.22
CA LEU A 26 3.02 -7.10 4.81
C LEU A 26 4.12 -7.88 4.06
N TYR A 27 4.85 -7.24 3.15
CA TYR A 27 5.98 -7.89 2.48
C TYR A 27 7.10 -8.26 3.46
N ALA A 28 7.48 -7.34 4.35
CA ALA A 28 8.46 -7.62 5.39
C ALA A 28 7.99 -8.78 6.30
N GLY A 29 6.72 -8.76 6.70
CA GLY A 29 6.10 -9.84 7.47
C GLY A 29 6.09 -11.17 6.73
N ALA A 30 5.84 -11.19 5.42
CA ALA A 30 5.89 -12.41 4.60
C ALA A 30 7.29 -13.01 4.55
N VAL A 31 8.32 -12.17 4.36
CA VAL A 31 9.72 -12.60 4.37
C VAL A 31 10.11 -13.14 5.76
N VAL A 32 9.81 -12.38 6.82
CA VAL A 32 10.01 -12.83 8.20
C VAL A 32 9.29 -14.15 8.44
N ALA A 33 8.05 -14.29 7.99
CA ALA A 33 7.27 -15.49 8.18
C ALA A 33 7.90 -16.72 7.52
N TYR A 34 8.41 -16.55 6.30
CA TYR A 34 9.05 -17.61 5.54
C TYR A 34 10.32 -18.14 6.21
N PHE A 35 11.11 -17.26 6.85
CA PHE A 35 12.40 -17.63 7.45
C PHE A 35 12.33 -17.96 8.95
N LEU A 36 11.41 -17.37 9.69
CA LEU A 36 11.39 -17.46 11.16
C LEU A 36 10.24 -18.31 11.74
N LEU A 37 9.20 -18.66 10.98
CA LEU A 37 8.21 -19.63 11.45
C LEU A 37 8.67 -21.08 11.25
N GLY A 38 8.10 -21.99 12.04
CA GLY A 38 8.32 -23.42 11.90
C GLY A 38 7.82 -23.97 10.56
N ALA A 39 8.31 -25.16 10.19
CA ALA A 39 8.13 -25.78 8.87
C ALA A 39 6.66 -25.94 8.42
N ASP A 40 5.72 -26.04 9.35
CA ASP A 40 4.30 -26.21 9.02
C ASP A 40 3.59 -24.89 8.72
N LEU A 41 4.11 -23.77 9.25
CA LEU A 41 3.45 -22.46 9.22
C LEU A 41 4.19 -21.44 8.36
N ASN A 42 5.49 -21.63 8.10
CA ASN A 42 6.30 -20.66 7.36
C ASN A 42 5.74 -20.34 5.97
N LEU A 43 5.43 -21.36 5.18
CA LEU A 43 4.99 -21.22 3.81
C LEU A 43 3.53 -20.74 3.72
N PRO A 44 2.55 -21.33 4.44
CA PRO A 44 1.18 -20.83 4.41
C PRO A 44 1.06 -19.37 4.85
N VAL A 45 1.73 -18.97 5.94
CA VAL A 45 1.66 -17.59 6.45
C VAL A 45 2.34 -16.62 5.49
N ALA A 46 3.51 -16.98 4.94
CA ALA A 46 4.19 -16.16 3.94
C ALA A 46 3.34 -15.97 2.67
N ILE A 47 2.66 -17.03 2.20
CA ILE A 47 1.76 -16.94 1.04
C ILE A 47 0.57 -16.02 1.33
N VAL A 48 -0.05 -16.12 2.50
CA VAL A 48 -1.19 -15.26 2.87
C VAL A 48 -0.75 -13.80 2.95
N LEU A 49 0.34 -13.51 3.65
CA LEU A 49 0.87 -12.14 3.80
C LEU A 49 1.33 -11.57 2.44
N GLY A 50 2.07 -12.35 1.66
CA GLY A 50 2.53 -11.96 0.33
C GLY A 50 1.37 -11.75 -0.64
N GLY A 51 0.39 -12.65 -0.64
CA GLY A 51 -0.83 -12.53 -1.45
C GLY A 51 -1.64 -11.27 -1.10
N ALA A 52 -1.83 -11.00 0.19
CA ALA A 52 -2.48 -9.77 0.65
C ALA A 52 -1.68 -8.52 0.21
N ALA A 53 -0.35 -8.55 0.32
CA ALA A 53 0.51 -7.45 -0.11
C ALA A 53 0.39 -7.18 -1.62
N VAL A 54 0.33 -8.23 -2.44
CA VAL A 54 0.13 -8.12 -3.91
C VAL A 54 -1.22 -7.50 -4.23
N LEU A 55 -2.30 -7.98 -3.62
CA LEU A 55 -3.65 -7.44 -3.83
C LEU A 55 -3.72 -5.96 -3.44
N LEU A 56 -3.19 -5.59 -2.27
CA LEU A 56 -3.12 -4.20 -1.83
C LEU A 56 -2.24 -3.35 -2.75
N SER A 57 -1.14 -3.89 -3.28
CA SER A 57 -0.27 -3.20 -4.25
C SER A 57 -1.01 -2.86 -5.55
N LEU A 58 -1.82 -3.80 -6.06
CA LEU A 58 -2.66 -3.57 -7.23
C LEU A 58 -3.73 -2.52 -6.96
N TYR A 59 -4.36 -2.57 -5.79
CA TYR A 59 -5.31 -1.54 -5.36
C TYR A 59 -4.64 -0.16 -5.22
N PHE A 60 -3.46 -0.10 -4.58
CA PHE A 60 -2.68 1.12 -4.42
C PHE A 60 -2.32 1.75 -5.77
N ARG A 61 -1.90 0.94 -6.76
CA ARG A 61 -1.63 1.43 -8.13
C ARG A 61 -2.85 2.11 -8.75
N LYS A 62 -4.04 1.51 -8.63
CA LYS A 62 -5.29 2.11 -9.13
C LYS A 62 -5.64 3.40 -8.38
N ALA A 63 -5.51 3.40 -7.06
CA ALA A 63 -5.77 4.57 -6.23
C ALA A 63 -4.80 5.71 -6.58
N TYR A 64 -3.50 5.42 -6.72
CA TYR A 64 -2.49 6.39 -7.11
C TYR A 64 -2.77 7.01 -8.48
N ALA A 65 -3.07 6.18 -9.48
CA ALA A 65 -3.40 6.66 -10.83
C ALA A 65 -4.61 7.61 -10.81
N ARG A 66 -5.66 7.28 -10.04
CA ARG A 66 -6.84 8.13 -9.88
C ARG A 66 -6.51 9.47 -9.22
N GLU A 67 -5.77 9.46 -8.11
CA GLU A 67 -5.38 10.69 -7.41
C GLU A 67 -4.45 11.55 -8.27
N LYS A 68 -3.53 10.93 -9.04
CA LYS A 68 -2.66 11.62 -10.00
C LYS A 68 -3.47 12.28 -11.12
N ALA A 69 -4.46 11.59 -11.68
CA ALA A 69 -5.34 12.16 -12.71
C ALA A 69 -6.17 13.34 -12.16
N TRP A 70 -6.67 13.23 -10.92
CA TRP A 70 -7.37 14.32 -10.24
C TRP A 70 -6.48 15.55 -10.01
N LEU A 71 -5.19 15.35 -9.70
CA LEU A 71 -4.23 16.47 -9.59
C LEU A 71 -3.98 17.16 -10.93
N HIS A 72 -3.79 16.38 -11.99
CA HIS A 72 -3.60 16.94 -13.33
C HIS A 72 -4.82 17.71 -13.82
N ALA A 73 -6.04 17.32 -13.43
CA ALA A 73 -7.27 18.03 -13.78
C ALA A 73 -7.49 19.34 -12.99
N GLN A 74 -6.68 19.62 -11.95
CA GLN A 74 -6.74 20.87 -11.16
C GLN A 74 -5.57 21.83 -11.43
N ASN A 75 -4.63 21.43 -12.28
CA ASN A 75 -3.64 22.35 -12.86
C ASN A 75 -4.23 23.03 -14.09
#